data_AF-A0A1I7LDY6-F1
#
_entry.id   AF-A0A1I7LDY6-F1
#
_cell.length_a   1.000
_cell.length_b   1.000
_cell.length_c   1.000
_cell.angle_alpha   90.00
_cell.angle_beta   90.00
_cell.angle_gamma   90.00
#
_symmetry.space_group_name_H-M   'P 1'
#
loop_
_entity.id
_entity.type
_entity.pdbx_description
1 polymer ?
#
loop_
_entity_poly.entity_id
_entity_poly.type
_entity_poly.pdbx_seq_one_letter_code
_entity_poly.pdbx_strand_id
1 'polypeptide(L)'
;MHPMETIVHSLGSLAAPMALHVGTDDLPFAEDFGAPGVRLKLLAADVEGGWFAVRIRFAPGVELPPHQHTGAVHAFTLSGEWSYLEHAGSPPSKAGSYLYEPAGTSHRLKVADHNTGETDVFFIIYGAMLVQDPDGNVVAVLDAHSHLRDWPNALRAQGAPVPPIIEGGRVRYTNGEPQ
;
A
#
# COMPACT_ATOMS: atom_id res chain seq x y z
N MET A 1 54.29 -25.18 -19.65
CA MET A 1 52.87 -25.00 -19.32
C MET A 1 52.79 -23.91 -18.26
N HIS A 2 52.29 -22.72 -18.58
CA HIS A 2 51.96 -21.72 -17.57
C HIS A 2 50.60 -22.07 -16.96
N PRO A 3 50.45 -22.13 -15.63
CA PRO A 3 49.15 -22.35 -15.01
C PRO A 3 48.29 -21.09 -15.16
N MET A 4 47.00 -21.28 -15.46
CA MET A 4 46.03 -20.19 -15.39
C MET A 4 45.80 -19.84 -13.91
N GLU A 5 46.10 -18.60 -13.54
CA GLU A 5 45.69 -18.07 -12.23
C GLU A 5 44.17 -17.88 -12.22
N THR A 6 43.50 -18.56 -11.30
CA THR A 6 42.11 -18.28 -10.95
C THR A 6 42.06 -16.92 -10.27
N ILE A 7 41.53 -15.91 -10.96
CA ILE A 7 41.20 -14.62 -10.36
C ILE A 7 40.00 -14.84 -9.43
N VAL A 8 40.27 -14.91 -8.12
CA VAL A 8 39.23 -14.86 -7.09
C VAL A 8 38.92 -13.37 -6.88
N HIS A 9 37.82 -12.89 -7.46
CA HIS A 9 37.32 -11.56 -7.11
C HIS A 9 36.87 -11.61 -5.65
N SER A 10 37.64 -10.98 -4.76
CA SER A 10 37.19 -10.66 -3.41
C SER A 10 35.96 -9.75 -3.55
N LEU A 11 34.79 -10.27 -3.17
CA LEU A 11 33.63 -9.44 -2.91
C LEU A 11 34.00 -8.56 -1.72
N GLY A 12 34.48 -7.34 -2.00
CA GLY A 12 34.68 -6.33 -0.98
C GLY A 12 33.40 -6.25 -0.15
N SER A 13 33.56 -6.25 1.18
CA SER A 13 32.44 -6.27 2.14
C SER A 13 31.63 -4.96 2.03
N LEU A 14 30.76 -4.87 1.03
CA LEU A 14 29.62 -3.95 1.07
C LEU A 14 28.77 -4.39 2.26
N ALA A 15 28.53 -3.47 3.20
CA ALA A 15 27.61 -3.75 4.31
C ALA A 15 26.28 -4.23 3.72
N ALA A 16 25.86 -5.45 4.10
CA ALA A 16 24.60 -6.00 3.64
C ALA A 16 23.46 -5.05 4.06
N PRO A 17 22.44 -4.84 3.20
CA PRO A 17 21.31 -4.00 3.55
C PRO A 17 20.61 -4.57 4.80
N MET A 18 20.25 -3.68 5.72
CA MET A 18 19.53 -4.05 6.94
C MET A 18 18.06 -4.37 6.60
N ALA A 19 17.54 -5.47 7.17
CA ALA A 19 16.11 -5.75 7.13
C ALA A 19 15.35 -4.77 8.04
N LEU A 20 14.26 -4.19 7.52
CA LEU A 20 13.42 -3.25 8.26
C LEU A 20 12.13 -3.95 8.72
N HIS A 21 11.60 -3.54 9.87
CA HIS A 21 10.41 -4.12 10.48
C HIS A 21 9.47 -3.03 10.99
N VAL A 22 8.17 -3.26 10.83
CA VAL A 22 7.08 -2.48 11.43
C VAL A 22 6.09 -3.46 12.03
N GLY A 23 5.89 -3.38 13.35
CA GLY A 23 4.86 -4.14 14.05
C GLY A 23 3.51 -3.49 13.81
N THR A 24 2.66 -4.09 12.97
CA THR A 24 1.42 -3.41 12.57
C THR A 24 0.46 -3.17 13.74
N ASP A 25 0.53 -3.96 14.81
CA ASP A 25 -0.30 -3.78 16.00
C ASP A 25 0.16 -2.60 16.87
N ASP A 26 1.41 -2.16 16.73
CA ASP A 26 1.99 -1.00 17.43
C ASP A 26 1.67 0.33 16.73
N LEU A 27 1.15 0.29 15.49
CA LEU A 27 0.76 1.49 14.76
C LEU A 27 -0.67 1.93 15.12
N PRO A 28 -0.94 3.24 15.24
CA PRO A 28 -2.31 3.74 15.29
C PRO A 28 -2.97 3.66 13.91
N PHE A 29 -4.30 3.49 13.90
CA PHE A 29 -5.08 3.72 12.69
C PHE A 29 -5.31 5.22 12.50
N ALA A 30 -5.19 5.70 11.26
CA ALA A 30 -5.85 6.93 10.84
C ALA A 30 -7.33 6.61 10.64
N GLU A 31 -8.19 7.28 11.40
CA GLU A 31 -9.65 7.09 11.40
C GLU A 31 -10.28 7.89 10.26
N ASP A 32 -11.34 7.35 9.64
CA ASP A 32 -12.06 7.95 8.51
C ASP A 32 -11.13 8.46 7.37
N PHE A 33 -10.11 7.68 7.05
CA PHE A 33 -9.07 8.05 6.10
C PHE A 33 -9.60 7.99 4.66
N GLY A 34 -9.89 9.16 4.09
CA GLY A 34 -10.42 9.32 2.73
C GLY A 34 -11.92 9.09 2.61
N ALA A 35 -12.52 8.25 3.48
CA ALA A 35 -13.96 8.05 3.57
C ALA A 35 -14.38 7.59 4.99
N PRO A 36 -15.63 7.88 5.43
CA PRO A 36 -16.15 7.38 6.69
C PRO A 36 -16.10 5.85 6.79
N GLY A 37 -15.68 5.33 7.95
CA GLY A 37 -15.58 3.89 8.20
C GLY A 37 -14.35 3.22 7.56
N VAL A 38 -13.43 3.98 6.99
CA VAL A 38 -12.14 3.49 6.47
C VAL A 38 -11.04 3.84 7.46
N ARG A 39 -10.32 2.84 7.95
CA ARG A 39 -9.24 3.02 8.92
C ARG A 39 -7.93 2.52 8.35
N LEU A 40 -6.93 3.39 8.25
CA LEU A 40 -5.70 3.08 7.50
C LEU A 40 -4.44 3.12 8.39
N LYS A 41 -3.58 2.12 8.20
CA LYS A 41 -2.18 2.12 8.65
C LYS A 41 -1.27 2.18 7.45
N LEU A 42 -0.36 3.15 7.42
CA LEU A 42 0.73 3.19 6.46
C LEU A 42 1.90 2.37 7.00
N LEU A 43 2.33 1.36 6.26
CA LEU A 43 3.39 0.42 6.68
C LEU A 43 4.71 0.75 5.99
N ALA A 44 4.63 0.98 4.68
CA ALA A 44 5.75 1.40 3.87
C ALA A 44 5.29 2.32 2.75
N ALA A 45 6.16 3.23 2.32
CA ALA A 45 5.95 4.07 1.14
C ALA A 45 7.29 4.42 0.49
N ASP A 46 7.35 4.34 -0.83
CA ASP A 46 8.51 4.73 -1.63
C ASP A 46 8.03 5.58 -2.80
N VAL A 47 8.33 6.88 -2.75
CA VAL A 47 7.95 7.82 -3.80
C VAL A 47 8.75 7.56 -5.08
N GLU A 48 10.02 7.19 -4.94
CA GLU A 48 10.92 6.96 -6.08
C GLU A 48 10.63 5.63 -6.76
N GLY A 49 10.40 4.60 -5.95
CA GLY A 49 9.96 3.28 -6.39
C GLY A 49 8.49 3.24 -6.82
N GLY A 50 7.72 4.28 -6.51
CA GLY A 50 6.32 4.41 -6.90
C GLY A 50 5.41 3.33 -6.30
N TRP A 51 5.54 3.03 -5.01
CA TRP A 51 4.68 2.05 -4.35
C TRP A 51 4.47 2.36 -2.86
N PHE A 52 3.42 1.79 -2.29
CA PHE A 52 3.15 1.87 -0.86
C PHE A 52 2.42 0.61 -0.38
N ALA A 53 2.59 0.29 0.90
CA ALA A 53 1.90 -0.82 1.56
C ALA A 53 1.10 -0.32 2.76
N VAL A 54 -0.14 -0.77 2.85
CA VAL A 54 -1.10 -0.34 3.85
C VAL A 54 -1.84 -1.53 4.44
N ARG A 55 -2.29 -1.40 5.68
CA ARG A 55 -3.31 -2.25 6.27
C ARG A 55 -4.54 -1.40 6.49
N ILE A 56 -5.66 -1.81 5.91
CA ILE A 56 -6.92 -1.07 5.98
C ILE A 56 -7.96 -1.94 6.68
N ARG A 57 -8.71 -1.32 7.60
CA ARG A 57 -9.94 -1.88 8.13
C ARG A 57 -11.12 -1.09 7.63
N PHE A 58 -12.14 -1.81 7.21
CA PHE A 58 -13.37 -1.22 6.71
C PHE A 58 -14.54 -1.64 7.59
N ALA A 59 -15.39 -0.68 7.94
CA ALA A 59 -16.67 -0.94 8.56
C ALA A 59 -17.60 -1.73 7.60
N PRO A 60 -18.58 -2.50 8.12
CA PRO A 60 -19.58 -3.15 7.29
C PRO A 60 -20.28 -2.19 6.34
N GLY A 61 -20.50 -2.64 5.10
CA GLY A 61 -21.24 -1.86 4.09
C GLY A 61 -20.50 -0.68 3.47
N VAL A 62 -19.25 -0.40 3.84
CA VAL A 62 -18.44 0.63 3.16
C VAL A 62 -18.37 0.36 1.66
N GLU A 63 -18.59 1.41 0.86
CA GLU A 63 -18.39 1.42 -0.58
C GLU A 63 -17.41 2.53 -0.93
N LEU A 64 -16.33 2.20 -1.63
CA LEU A 64 -15.37 3.19 -2.11
C LEU A 64 -15.84 3.77 -3.45
N PRO A 65 -15.54 5.05 -3.73
CA PRO A 65 -15.81 5.63 -5.04
C PRO A 65 -15.09 4.86 -6.15
N PRO A 66 -15.58 4.94 -7.41
CA PRO A 66 -14.85 4.40 -8.54
C PRO A 66 -13.42 4.92 -8.58
N HIS A 67 -12.47 4.03 -8.84
CA HIS A 67 -11.09 4.44 -9.02
C HIS A 67 -10.37 3.52 -10.00
N GLN A 68 -9.31 4.05 -10.60
CA GLN A 68 -8.42 3.32 -11.49
C GLN A 68 -7.02 3.20 -10.87
N HIS A 69 -6.40 2.02 -10.96
CA HIS A 69 -5.01 1.84 -10.56
C HIS A 69 -4.05 2.08 -11.73
N THR A 70 -3.02 2.91 -11.54
CA THR A 70 -1.98 3.14 -12.57
C THR A 70 -0.87 2.09 -12.54
N GLY A 71 -0.77 1.31 -11.46
CA GLY A 71 0.11 0.16 -11.32
C GLY A 71 -0.63 -1.06 -10.78
N ALA A 72 0.11 -2.13 -10.50
CA ALA A 72 -0.48 -3.35 -9.95
C ALA A 72 -0.90 -3.18 -8.47
N VAL A 73 -1.89 -3.97 -8.06
CA VAL A 73 -2.26 -4.14 -6.65
C VAL A 73 -2.18 -5.60 -6.26
N HIS A 74 -1.63 -5.84 -5.08
CA HIS A 74 -1.70 -7.12 -4.39
C HIS A 74 -2.47 -6.91 -3.10
N ALA A 75 -3.50 -7.73 -2.86
CA ALA A 75 -4.23 -7.70 -1.60
C ALA A 75 -4.26 -9.08 -0.94
N PHE A 76 -4.24 -9.08 0.39
CA PHE A 76 -4.51 -10.26 1.20
C PHE A 76 -5.54 -9.94 2.27
N THR A 77 -6.66 -10.65 2.24
CA THR A 77 -7.77 -10.42 3.17
C THR A 77 -7.55 -11.23 4.45
N LEU A 78 -7.44 -10.55 5.58
CA LEU A 78 -7.18 -11.16 6.89
C LEU A 78 -8.49 -11.57 7.56
N SER A 79 -9.54 -10.76 7.45
CA SER A 79 -10.87 -11.04 7.98
C SER A 79 -11.96 -10.30 7.20
N GLY A 80 -13.22 -10.70 7.41
CA GLY A 80 -14.39 -10.11 6.75
C GLY A 80 -14.54 -10.55 5.28
N GLU A 81 -15.39 -9.83 4.56
CA GLU A 81 -15.74 -10.09 3.17
C GLU A 81 -15.94 -8.78 2.39
N TRP A 82 -15.47 -8.75 1.13
CA TRP A 82 -15.65 -7.64 0.21
C TRP A 82 -15.57 -8.10 -1.25
N SER A 83 -16.04 -7.28 -2.19
CA SER A 83 -16.05 -7.58 -3.62
C SER A 83 -15.94 -6.31 -4.47
N TYR A 84 -15.84 -6.49 -5.78
CA TYR A 84 -16.00 -5.42 -6.76
C TYR A 84 -17.38 -5.48 -7.40
N LEU A 85 -18.06 -4.33 -7.44
CA LEU A 85 -19.42 -4.24 -7.98
C LEU A 85 -19.47 -4.55 -9.49
N GLU A 86 -18.39 -4.30 -10.22
CA GLU A 86 -18.24 -4.59 -11.65
C GLU A 86 -18.03 -6.08 -11.95
N HIS A 87 -17.73 -6.88 -10.93
CA HIS A 87 -17.31 -8.28 -11.09
C HIS A 87 -18.26 -9.23 -10.36
N ALA A 88 -19.58 -9.08 -10.58
CA ALA A 88 -20.59 -9.91 -9.92
C ALA A 88 -20.44 -11.44 -10.14
N GLY A 89 -19.71 -11.87 -11.19
CA GLY A 89 -19.41 -13.28 -11.45
C GLY A 89 -18.14 -13.81 -10.76
N SER A 90 -17.34 -12.93 -10.16
CA SER A 90 -16.12 -13.31 -9.43
C SER A 90 -16.47 -13.61 -7.97
N PRO A 91 -15.80 -14.59 -7.33
CA PRO A 91 -15.99 -14.85 -5.91
C PRO A 91 -15.59 -13.63 -5.07
N PRO A 92 -16.26 -13.36 -3.94
CA PRO A 92 -15.84 -12.31 -3.02
C PRO A 92 -14.48 -12.65 -2.39
N SER A 93 -13.74 -11.61 -2.02
CA SER A 93 -12.52 -11.72 -1.22
C SER A 93 -12.90 -11.84 0.25
N LYS A 94 -12.43 -12.91 0.90
CA LYS A 94 -12.69 -13.23 2.30
C LYS A 94 -11.41 -13.66 3.01
N ALA A 95 -11.46 -13.94 4.31
CA ALA A 95 -10.27 -14.39 5.06
C ALA A 95 -9.47 -15.49 4.31
N GLY A 96 -8.18 -15.22 4.07
CA GLY A 96 -7.28 -16.08 3.32
C GLY A 96 -7.25 -15.86 1.80
N SER A 97 -8.10 -14.99 1.26
CA SER A 97 -8.07 -14.63 -0.16
C SER A 97 -6.87 -13.76 -0.50
N TYR A 98 -6.14 -14.17 -1.54
CA TYR A 98 -5.24 -13.31 -2.30
C TYR A 98 -5.99 -12.72 -3.49
N LEU A 99 -5.74 -11.45 -3.77
CA LEU A 99 -6.24 -10.74 -4.94
C LEU A 99 -5.06 -10.08 -5.66
N TYR A 100 -5.13 -10.12 -6.98
CA TYR A 100 -4.23 -9.39 -7.87
C TYR A 100 -5.03 -8.52 -8.82
N GLU A 101 -4.62 -7.27 -8.97
CA GLU A 101 -5.15 -6.35 -9.96
C GLU A 101 -4.02 -5.87 -10.85
N PRO A 102 -4.09 -6.07 -12.19
CA PRO A 102 -3.15 -5.45 -13.09
C PRO A 102 -3.40 -3.93 -13.21
N ALA A 103 -2.36 -3.21 -13.63
CA ALA A 103 -2.45 -1.80 -13.96
C ALA A 103 -3.56 -1.53 -15.00
N GLY A 104 -4.27 -0.42 -14.82
CA GLY A 104 -5.36 0.03 -15.69
C GLY A 104 -6.74 -0.50 -15.29
N THR A 105 -6.85 -1.36 -14.29
CA THR A 105 -8.14 -1.82 -13.76
C THR A 105 -8.87 -0.67 -13.06
N SER A 106 -10.19 -0.62 -13.26
CA SER A 106 -11.11 0.30 -12.60
C SER A 106 -12.20 -0.47 -11.88
N HIS A 107 -12.52 -0.08 -10.65
CA HIS A 107 -13.50 -0.80 -9.84
C HIS A 107 -14.11 0.06 -8.71
N ARG A 108 -15.20 -0.46 -8.14
CA ARG A 108 -15.78 -0.02 -6.87
C ARG A 108 -15.70 -1.15 -5.85
N LEU A 109 -14.85 -0.95 -4.83
CA LEU A 109 -14.77 -1.84 -3.69
C LEU A 109 -16.03 -1.70 -2.83
N LYS A 110 -16.71 -2.82 -2.56
CA LYS A 110 -17.84 -2.90 -1.64
C LYS A 110 -17.57 -3.93 -0.55
N VAL A 111 -17.62 -3.50 0.69
CA VAL A 111 -17.63 -4.38 1.87
C VAL A 111 -19.03 -4.96 2.04
N ALA A 112 -19.10 -6.26 2.30
CA ALA A 112 -20.39 -6.94 2.40
C ALA A 112 -21.26 -6.37 3.54
N ASP A 113 -22.54 -6.08 3.25
CA ASP A 113 -23.47 -5.48 4.23
C ASP A 113 -23.80 -6.45 5.39
N HIS A 114 -23.61 -7.75 5.19
CA HIS A 114 -23.87 -8.78 6.19
C HIS A 114 -22.69 -9.03 7.14
N ASN A 115 -21.56 -8.35 6.96
CA ASN A 115 -20.43 -8.47 7.88
C ASN A 115 -20.84 -8.01 9.28
N THR A 116 -20.61 -8.86 10.29
CA THR A 116 -20.90 -8.55 11.71
C THR A 116 -19.74 -7.81 12.40
N GLY A 117 -18.61 -7.69 11.71
CA GLY A 117 -17.41 -6.98 12.16
C GLY A 117 -16.65 -6.40 10.98
N GLU A 118 -15.47 -5.86 11.24
CA GLU A 118 -14.68 -5.20 10.19
C GLU A 118 -14.06 -6.19 9.19
N THR A 119 -13.92 -5.72 7.96
CA THR A 119 -13.05 -6.36 6.97
C THR A 119 -11.63 -5.78 7.11
N ASP A 120 -10.64 -6.65 7.33
CA ASP A 120 -9.23 -6.27 7.52
C ASP A 120 -8.41 -6.79 6.34
N VAL A 121 -7.72 -5.89 5.63
CA VAL A 121 -7.04 -6.20 4.37
C VAL A 121 -5.67 -5.54 4.34
N PHE A 122 -4.67 -6.32 3.93
CA PHE A 122 -3.34 -5.81 3.60
C PHE A 122 -3.25 -5.58 2.10
N PHE A 123 -2.74 -4.42 1.70
CA PHE A 123 -2.51 -4.07 0.29
C PHE A 123 -1.06 -3.64 0.06
N ILE A 124 -0.53 -4.02 -1.10
CA ILE A 124 0.64 -3.41 -1.74
C ILE A 124 0.16 -2.81 -3.05
N ILE A 125 0.34 -1.50 -3.21
CA ILE A 125 -0.16 -0.74 -4.36
C ILE A 125 1.03 -0.10 -5.06
N TYR A 126 1.16 -0.38 -6.35
CA TYR A 126 2.11 0.28 -7.24
C TYR A 126 1.42 1.41 -8.00
N GLY A 127 2.15 2.50 -8.23
CA GLY A 127 1.63 3.71 -8.85
C GLY A 127 0.67 4.46 -7.93
N ALA A 128 -0.49 4.79 -8.48
CA ALA A 128 -1.50 5.64 -7.85
C ALA A 128 -2.91 5.06 -8.06
N MET A 129 -3.81 5.43 -7.16
CA MET A 129 -5.26 5.32 -7.32
C MET A 129 -5.80 6.65 -7.85
N LEU A 130 -6.43 6.63 -9.02
CA LEU A 130 -7.12 7.77 -9.61
C LEU A 130 -8.59 7.68 -9.22
N VAL A 131 -9.01 8.45 -8.21
CA VAL A 131 -10.40 8.47 -7.77
C VAL A 131 -11.23 9.26 -8.77
N GLN A 132 -12.35 8.69 -9.20
CA GLN A 132 -13.20 9.24 -10.26
C GLN A 132 -14.57 9.67 -9.73
N ASP A 133 -15.10 10.76 -10.29
CA ASP A 133 -16.50 11.15 -10.13
C ASP A 133 -17.43 10.32 -11.05
N PRO A 134 -18.77 10.47 -10.94
CA PRO A 134 -19.70 9.74 -11.81
C PRO A 134 -19.57 10.01 -13.31
N ASP A 135 -18.97 11.13 -13.71
CA ASP A 135 -18.73 11.49 -15.11
C ASP A 135 -17.38 10.93 -15.61
N GLY A 136 -16.61 10.27 -14.74
CA GLY A 136 -15.32 9.65 -15.03
C GLY A 136 -14.12 10.58 -14.90
N ASN A 137 -14.30 11.82 -14.43
CA ASN A 137 -13.20 12.75 -14.22
C ASN A 137 -12.40 12.35 -12.98
N VAL A 138 -11.07 12.47 -13.06
CA VAL A 138 -10.20 12.25 -11.90
C VAL A 138 -10.33 13.43 -10.93
N VAL A 139 -10.82 13.14 -9.72
CA VAL A 139 -11.04 14.14 -8.66
C VAL A 139 -10.00 14.05 -7.53
N ALA A 140 -9.30 12.92 -7.41
CA ALA A 140 -8.17 12.79 -6.51
C ALA A 140 -7.14 11.77 -7.04
N VAL A 141 -5.89 11.97 -6.63
CA VAL A 141 -4.77 11.04 -6.92
C VAL A 141 -4.18 10.62 -5.58
N LEU A 142 -4.23 9.32 -5.29
CA LEU A 142 -3.69 8.73 -4.08
C LEU A 142 -2.50 7.85 -4.43
N ASP A 143 -1.30 8.32 -4.13
CA ASP A 143 -0.01 7.68 -4.37
C ASP A 143 0.84 7.61 -3.08
N ALA A 144 2.06 7.10 -3.18
CA ALA A 144 2.99 7.04 -2.04
C ALA A 144 3.24 8.41 -1.39
N HIS A 145 3.36 9.48 -2.19
CA HIS A 145 3.60 10.83 -1.69
C HIS A 145 2.41 11.37 -0.89
N SER A 146 1.20 11.21 -1.41
CA SER A 146 -0.03 11.61 -0.73
C SER A 146 -0.20 10.87 0.60
N HIS A 147 0.13 9.57 0.67
CA HIS A 147 0.05 8.81 1.93
C HIS A 147 1.10 9.25 2.95
N LEU A 148 2.33 9.54 2.52
CA LEU A 148 3.37 10.13 3.37
C LEU A 148 2.98 11.50 3.93
N ARG A 149 2.16 12.26 3.21
CA ARG A 149 1.64 13.55 3.66
C ARG A 149 0.43 13.38 4.58
N ASP A 150 -0.58 12.64 4.13
CA ASP A 150 -1.92 12.69 4.71
C ASP A 150 -2.07 11.78 5.93
N TRP A 151 -1.41 10.61 5.95
CA TRP A 151 -1.52 9.70 7.09
C TRP A 151 -0.95 10.32 8.38
N PRO A 152 0.26 10.91 8.40
CA PRO A 152 0.75 11.64 9.57
C PRO A 152 -0.14 12.81 9.98
N ASN A 153 -0.76 13.51 9.01
CA ASN A 153 -1.64 14.63 9.30
C ASN A 153 -2.94 14.17 9.99
N ALA A 154 -3.53 13.07 9.53
CA ALA A 154 -4.69 12.46 10.17
C ALA A 154 -4.36 12.04 11.61
N LEU A 155 -3.23 11.38 11.85
CA LEU A 155 -2.80 11.01 13.19
C LEU A 155 -2.61 12.22 14.11
N ARG A 156 -1.96 13.29 13.63
CA ARG A 156 -1.80 14.53 14.41
C ARG A 156 -3.15 15.16 14.75
N ALA A 157 -4.08 15.18 13.80
CA ALA A 157 -5.43 15.70 14.02
C ALA A 157 -6.21 14.87 15.05
N GLN A 158 -5.96 13.56 15.09
CA GLN A 158 -6.49 12.64 16.11
C GLN A 158 -5.79 12.76 17.47
N GLY A 159 -4.71 13.55 17.60
CA GLY A 159 -3.86 13.58 18.79
C GLY A 159 -3.05 12.30 19.01
N ALA A 160 -2.93 11.46 17.99
CA ALA A 160 -2.16 10.22 18.03
C ALA A 160 -0.67 10.48 17.72
N PRO A 161 0.25 9.67 18.25
CA PRO A 161 1.65 9.75 17.88
C PRO A 161 1.83 9.39 16.40
N VAL A 162 2.80 10.02 15.73
CA VAL A 162 3.22 9.66 14.37
C VAL A 162 4.46 8.76 14.48
N PRO A 163 4.34 7.44 14.33
CA PRO A 163 5.48 6.54 14.41
C PRO A 163 6.31 6.59 13.11
N PRO A 164 7.58 6.14 13.15
CA PRO A 164 8.35 5.91 11.93
C PRO A 164 7.72 4.79 11.10
N ILE A 165 7.86 4.88 9.78
CA ILE A 165 7.47 3.84 8.83
C ILE A 165 8.68 3.38 8.01
N ILE A 166 8.51 2.34 7.20
CA ILE A 166 9.50 1.97 6.18
C ILE A 166 9.36 2.96 5.02
N GLU A 167 10.34 3.82 4.84
CA GLU A 167 10.36 4.75 3.71
C GLU A 167 11.43 4.31 2.71
N GLY A 168 11.02 4.15 1.46
CA GLY A 168 11.94 3.91 0.35
C GLY A 168 12.42 5.22 -0.27
N GLY A 169 13.46 5.13 -1.07
CA GLY A 169 13.95 6.23 -1.86
C GLY A 169 14.73 7.30 -1.08
N ARG A 170 15.97 7.53 -1.53
CA ARG A 170 16.83 8.66 -1.14
C ARG A 170 17.76 8.98 -2.32
N VAL A 171 17.21 8.99 -3.53
CA VAL A 171 17.89 9.47 -4.74
C VAL A 171 18.47 10.83 -4.41
N ARG A 172 19.76 10.94 -4.68
CA ARG A 172 20.57 12.08 -4.30
C ARG A 172 21.61 12.29 -5.39
N TYR A 173 22.04 13.53 -5.55
CA TYR A 173 23.25 13.82 -6.31
C TYR A 173 24.44 13.16 -5.61
N THR A 174 25.31 12.51 -6.38
CA THR A 174 26.60 12.00 -5.91
C THR A 174 27.71 12.58 -6.77
N ASN A 175 28.84 12.89 -6.14
CA ASN A 175 30.08 13.29 -6.83
C ASN A 175 30.99 12.08 -7.10
N GLY A 176 30.48 10.85 -6.98
CA GLY A 176 31.23 9.62 -7.24
C GLY A 176 32.00 9.04 -6.05
N GLU A 177 31.83 9.60 -4.84
CA GLU A 177 32.40 9.00 -3.63
C GLU A 177 31.58 7.76 -3.22
N PRO A 178 32.23 6.60 -2.98
CA PRO A 178 31.55 5.41 -2.46
C PRO A 178 30.99 5.65 -1.06
N GLN A 179 29.86 5.01 -0.74
CA GLN A 179 29.33 4.93 0.62
C GLN A 179 29.85 3.71 1.35
#